data_AF-A0A7X3VHA3-F1
#
_entry.id   AF-A0A7X3VHA3-F1
#
_cell.length_a   1.000
_cell.length_b   1.000
_cell.length_c   1.000
_cell.angle_alpha   90.00
_cell.angle_beta   90.00
_cell.angle_gamma   90.00
#
_symmetry.space_group_name_H-M   'P 1'
#
loop_
_entity.id
_entity.type
_entity.pdbx_description
1 polymer ?
#
loop_
_entity_poly.entity_id
_entity_poly.type
_entity_poly.pdbx_seq_one_letter_code
_entity_poly.pdbx_strand_id
1 'polypeptide(L)'
;MNRGGRLATGVDKADRGINGTIGVHRLGGTGDESMHRREFLSAVTTAGVLAGCSPTGRTNPEDSFSNPPSTQSPGAERGQELFRQQDLFISGIDGVNIYRIPSLIVSSKGTILAFCEARDGDDGDPTDLVLKRSRYDGAHNVPRKLNGYERIFGYGINWEPMQLVLPGEGKAITNPCPVVDRDDGTIVMCCRHLFGSSLAEHLKAPWNGRTLVLKSTDDGVTWSRPLDITPSVGAFIPGPGVGIQLQSGRLVIPGYDNDTRIGRRASHVIYSDDRGRTWRAGAKVRKETNESQVVELVDGTLMLNMRGGRYRNVALSRDGGQSWYEEFEDETLPDPRCQASLLRYSTAAEGGENRLLFANIPNSGPFVDRNDLTVRLSNDEGQSWPISRRVHDGPAAYSCLNVLADGTIGLLYETGAVHPYERIKFVRFNLEWLTSAPSGSSSHQRNFEVRRTV
;
A
#
# COMPACT_ATOMS: atom_id res chain seq x y z
N MET A 1 29.02 8.54 -67.67
CA MET A 1 30.20 7.79 -67.16
C MET A 1 29.98 7.61 -65.65
N ASN A 2 30.18 6.46 -64.99
CA ASN A 2 30.43 5.11 -65.50
C ASN A 2 29.76 4.06 -64.58
N ARG A 3 29.64 2.85 -65.13
CA ARG A 3 29.12 1.56 -64.64
C ARG A 3 29.81 1.07 -63.33
N GLY A 4 29.35 0.05 -62.59
CA GLY A 4 28.19 -0.86 -62.71
C GLY A 4 28.36 -2.16 -61.88
N GLY A 5 27.26 -2.86 -61.58
CA GLY A 5 27.13 -4.36 -61.62
C GLY A 5 27.53 -5.17 -60.36
N ARG A 6 26.66 -5.97 -59.70
CA ARG A 6 25.86 -7.20 -60.04
C ARG A 6 26.62 -8.55 -59.85
N LEU A 7 25.84 -9.57 -59.43
CA LEU A 7 26.12 -11.02 -59.21
C LEU A 7 26.54 -11.39 -57.77
N ALA A 8 25.95 -12.33 -57.01
CA ALA A 8 24.91 -13.36 -57.17
C ALA A 8 25.29 -14.76 -57.74
N THR A 9 25.54 -15.73 -56.82
CA THR A 9 25.46 -17.23 -56.85
C THR A 9 25.75 -17.71 -55.39
N GLY A 10 25.41 -18.88 -54.83
CA GLY A 10 24.88 -20.18 -55.32
C GLY A 10 25.88 -21.35 -55.06
N VAL A 11 25.56 -22.58 -54.60
CA VAL A 11 24.32 -23.29 -54.20
C VAL A 11 24.68 -24.52 -53.29
N ASP A 12 23.81 -24.90 -52.32
CA ASP A 12 23.64 -26.19 -51.56
C ASP A 12 24.78 -27.05 -50.97
N LYS A 13 24.56 -27.54 -49.74
CA LYS A 13 24.36 -28.97 -49.30
C LYS A 13 24.41 -29.06 -47.75
N ALA A 14 23.57 -29.75 -46.97
CA ALA A 14 22.74 -30.96 -47.07
C ALA A 14 23.45 -32.29 -46.67
N ASP A 15 23.28 -32.69 -45.41
CA ASP A 15 23.19 -34.07 -44.83
C ASP A 15 22.74 -33.92 -43.35
N ARG A 16 21.76 -34.59 -42.73
CA ARG A 16 21.22 -35.98 -42.68
C ARG A 16 21.94 -36.94 -41.70
N GLY A 17 21.18 -37.45 -40.71
CA GLY A 17 21.56 -38.50 -39.75
C GLY A 17 21.09 -38.17 -38.32
N ILE A 18 19.91 -38.53 -37.77
CA ILE A 18 19.13 -39.79 -37.65
C ILE A 18 19.28 -40.45 -36.25
N ASN A 19 18.11 -40.71 -35.63
CA ASN A 19 17.78 -41.61 -34.50
C ASN A 19 18.16 -41.26 -33.05
N GLY A 20 17.18 -41.45 -32.15
CA GLY A 20 17.34 -41.30 -30.69
C GLY A 20 16.04 -41.41 -29.88
N THR A 21 15.08 -42.26 -30.28
CA THR A 21 13.79 -42.41 -29.59
C THR A 21 13.93 -43.23 -28.30
N ILE A 22 13.58 -42.65 -27.14
CA ILE A 22 13.25 -43.42 -25.92
C ILE A 22 12.00 -42.80 -25.28
N GLY A 23 10.94 -43.61 -25.15
CA GLY A 23 9.80 -43.31 -24.30
C GLY A 23 9.61 -44.45 -23.30
N VAL A 24 9.36 -44.12 -22.03
CA VAL A 24 9.07 -45.11 -20.98
C VAL A 24 7.93 -44.61 -20.08
N HIS A 25 6.76 -45.22 -20.30
CA HIS A 25 5.65 -45.49 -19.37
C HIS A 25 4.92 -44.40 -18.57
N ARG A 26 3.58 -44.40 -18.78
CA ARG A 26 2.55 -44.00 -17.83
C ARG A 26 2.54 -44.91 -16.59
N LEU A 27 2.28 -44.31 -15.43
CA LEU A 27 1.35 -44.79 -14.39
C LEU A 27 0.51 -43.55 -13.96
N GLY A 28 -0.80 -43.59 -13.73
CA GLY A 28 -1.69 -44.74 -13.58
C GLY A 28 -2.11 -44.92 -12.12
N GLY A 29 -2.90 -44.00 -11.58
CA GLY A 29 -3.40 -44.05 -10.20
C GLY A 29 -4.74 -43.32 -10.07
N THR A 30 -5.74 -44.02 -9.56
CA THR A 30 -7.16 -43.62 -9.47
C THR A 30 -7.65 -43.67 -8.03
N GLY A 31 -8.58 -42.77 -7.66
CA GLY A 31 -9.26 -42.77 -6.36
C GLY A 31 -8.43 -42.09 -5.24
N ASP A 32 -9.05 -41.62 -4.16
CA ASP A 32 -10.43 -41.85 -3.73
C ASP A 32 -11.05 -40.60 -3.08
N GLU A 33 -12.36 -40.41 -3.24
CA GLU A 33 -13.11 -39.36 -2.55
C GLU A 33 -13.52 -39.84 -1.16
N SER A 34 -13.37 -39.02 -0.12
CA SER A 34 -14.13 -39.22 1.11
C SER A 34 -14.61 -37.90 1.70
N MET A 35 -15.84 -37.53 1.37
CA MET A 35 -16.60 -36.55 2.15
C MET A 35 -16.72 -37.02 3.59
N HIS A 36 -16.51 -36.14 4.55
CA HIS A 36 -17.03 -36.29 5.91
C HIS A 36 -17.87 -35.06 6.27
N ARG A 37 -19.14 -35.06 5.85
CA ARG A 37 -20.16 -34.22 6.49
C ARG A 37 -20.36 -34.72 7.92
N ARG A 38 -20.25 -33.81 8.90
CA ARG A 38 -20.92 -33.97 10.20
C ARG A 38 -21.79 -32.74 10.45
N GLU A 39 -23.08 -32.93 10.26
CA GLU A 39 -24.09 -32.08 10.88
C GLU A 39 -24.07 -32.32 12.38
N PHE A 40 -24.19 -31.28 13.21
CA PHE A 40 -24.83 -31.45 14.52
C PHE A 40 -25.54 -30.16 14.96
N LEU A 41 -26.63 -30.37 15.70
CA LEU A 41 -27.78 -29.49 15.86
C LEU A 41 -27.51 -28.12 16.51
N SER A 42 -28.37 -27.17 16.13
CA SER A 42 -28.74 -26.01 16.94
C SER A 42 -29.55 -26.44 18.17
N ALA A 43 -29.30 -25.81 19.32
CA ALA A 43 -30.17 -25.83 20.48
C ALA A 43 -30.25 -24.44 21.11
N VAL A 44 -31.39 -23.76 20.93
CA VAL A 44 -31.74 -22.52 21.63
C VAL A 44 -32.62 -22.89 22.82
N THR A 45 -32.31 -22.39 24.02
CA THR A 45 -33.28 -22.36 25.13
C THR A 45 -33.15 -21.08 25.96
N THR A 46 -34.25 -20.70 26.59
CA THR A 46 -34.58 -19.32 26.97
C THR A 46 -34.24 -18.97 28.43
N ALA A 47 -34.24 -17.65 28.70
CA ALA A 47 -33.95 -16.97 29.96
C ALA A 47 -34.68 -17.45 31.23
N GLY A 48 -34.07 -17.12 32.38
CA GLY A 48 -34.69 -17.03 33.70
C GLY A 48 -34.25 -15.73 34.40
N VAL A 49 -35.12 -15.13 35.22
CA VAL A 49 -35.00 -13.75 35.77
C VAL A 49 -35.11 -13.76 37.30
N LEU A 50 -34.78 -12.63 37.94
CA LEU A 50 -34.95 -12.22 39.36
C LEU A 50 -33.74 -12.55 40.25
N ALA A 51 -33.12 -11.67 41.07
CA ALA A 51 -33.40 -10.37 41.72
C ALA A 51 -33.40 -10.53 43.26
N GLY A 52 -32.75 -9.62 44.02
CA GLY A 52 -32.89 -9.60 45.49
C GLY A 52 -31.75 -8.98 46.32
N CYS A 53 -31.87 -7.68 46.60
CA CYS A 53 -31.61 -6.99 47.89
C CYS A 53 -30.32 -7.23 48.75
N SER A 54 -29.61 -6.12 49.00
CA SER A 54 -28.87 -5.79 50.25
C SER A 54 -29.85 -5.37 51.39
N PRO A 55 -29.46 -4.81 52.58
CA PRO A 55 -28.14 -4.42 53.12
C PRO A 55 -27.92 -4.71 54.64
N THR A 56 -26.97 -3.98 55.26
CA THR A 56 -26.62 -3.75 56.69
C THR A 56 -25.26 -4.35 57.13
N GLY A 57 -24.46 -3.71 58.00
CA GLY A 57 -24.68 -2.48 58.79
C GLY A 57 -23.39 -1.67 59.07
N ARG A 58 -23.53 -0.59 59.85
CA ARG A 58 -22.47 0.40 60.18
C ARG A 58 -21.64 -0.02 61.40
N THR A 59 -20.37 0.43 61.48
CA THR A 59 -19.80 1.22 62.61
C THR A 59 -18.40 1.74 62.25
N ASN A 60 -18.14 3.04 62.44
CA ASN A 60 -16.79 3.58 62.62
C ASN A 60 -16.40 3.50 64.11
N PRO A 61 -15.11 3.59 64.42
CA PRO A 61 -14.66 4.72 65.22
C PRO A 61 -13.53 5.52 64.55
N GLU A 62 -13.25 6.68 65.12
CA GLU A 62 -12.28 7.67 64.62
C GLU A 62 -10.83 7.23 64.89
N ASP A 63 -9.92 7.55 63.97
CA ASP A 63 -8.49 7.61 64.27
C ASP A 63 -7.83 8.73 63.44
N SER A 64 -6.92 9.47 64.07
CA SER A 64 -6.55 10.83 63.64
C SER A 64 -5.10 10.94 63.17
N PHE A 65 -4.83 10.94 61.85
CA PHE A 65 -3.49 11.27 61.33
C PHE A 65 -3.46 12.00 59.96
N SER A 66 -2.70 13.09 59.94
CA SER A 66 -2.00 13.72 58.79
C SER A 66 -2.78 14.16 57.54
N ASN A 67 -2.59 15.43 57.15
CA ASN A 67 -2.95 15.92 55.81
C ASN A 67 -2.25 15.08 54.73
N PRO A 68 -2.96 14.59 53.69
CA PRO A 68 -2.30 13.97 52.56
C PRO A 68 -1.51 15.02 51.76
N PRO A 69 -0.37 14.65 51.16
CA PRO A 69 0.27 15.50 50.16
C PRO A 69 -0.68 15.71 48.98
N SER A 70 -0.58 16.87 48.33
CA SER A 70 -1.41 17.24 47.18
C SER A 70 -1.39 16.13 46.13
N THR A 71 -2.57 15.55 45.87
CA THR A 71 -2.76 14.62 44.75
C THR A 71 -2.48 15.38 43.46
N GLN A 72 -1.31 15.13 42.87
CA GLN A 72 -1.13 15.34 41.44
C GLN A 72 -2.26 14.57 40.74
N SER A 73 -2.97 15.24 39.84
CA SER A 73 -3.95 14.57 38.98
C SER A 73 -3.30 13.35 38.34
N PRO A 74 -3.95 12.18 38.29
CA PRO A 74 -3.42 11.04 37.54
C PRO A 74 -3.18 11.52 36.10
N GLY A 75 -1.92 11.61 35.71
CA GLY A 75 -1.58 11.86 34.32
C GLY A 75 -2.22 10.76 33.49
N ALA A 76 -2.96 11.13 32.44
CA ALA A 76 -3.55 10.15 31.54
C ALA A 76 -2.48 9.13 31.14
N GLU A 77 -2.74 7.84 31.43
CA GLU A 77 -1.81 6.77 31.08
C GLU A 77 -1.60 6.81 29.57
N ARG A 78 -0.42 7.28 29.14
CA ARG A 78 -0.06 7.22 27.73
C ARG A 78 0.05 5.75 27.36
N GLY A 79 -0.58 5.37 26.24
CA GLY A 79 -0.45 4.02 25.71
C GLY A 79 1.01 3.62 25.56
N GLN A 80 1.30 2.34 25.74
CA GLN A 80 2.65 1.82 25.54
C GLN A 80 3.05 1.97 24.06
N GLU A 81 4.29 2.40 23.78
CA GLU A 81 4.80 2.41 22.40
C GLU A 81 4.74 1.02 21.77
N LEU A 82 4.18 0.93 20.57
CA LEU A 82 4.19 -0.26 19.73
C LEU A 82 5.03 0.02 18.50
N PHE A 83 6.03 -0.83 18.26
CA PHE A 83 6.74 -0.94 16.98
C PHE A 83 7.13 -2.40 16.74
N ARG A 84 6.67 -2.96 15.62
CA ARG A 84 6.97 -4.31 15.15
C ARG A 84 7.27 -4.27 13.66
N GLN A 85 8.23 -5.06 13.19
CA GLN A 85 8.58 -5.18 11.78
C GLN A 85 8.85 -6.64 11.42
N GLN A 86 8.56 -7.03 10.17
CA GLN A 86 8.97 -8.31 9.60
C GLN A 86 9.18 -8.20 8.08
N ASP A 87 10.08 -9.02 7.55
CA ASP A 87 10.30 -9.21 6.11
C ASP A 87 9.13 -10.04 5.55
N LEU A 88 8.37 -9.51 4.58
CA LEU A 88 7.14 -10.14 4.08
C LEU A 88 7.30 -10.77 2.69
N PHE A 89 8.05 -10.10 1.82
CA PHE A 89 8.49 -10.62 0.53
C PHE A 89 10.01 -10.43 0.42
N ILE A 90 10.75 -11.47 0.04
CA ILE A 90 12.22 -11.46 0.04
C ILE A 90 12.68 -11.91 -1.34
N SER A 91 13.47 -11.08 -2.02
CA SER A 91 13.98 -11.35 -3.36
C SER A 91 14.82 -12.64 -3.37
N GLY A 92 14.57 -13.54 -4.33
CA GLY A 92 15.11 -14.89 -4.38
C GLY A 92 14.31 -15.96 -3.61
N ILE A 93 13.20 -15.60 -2.94
CA ILE A 93 12.31 -16.53 -2.21
C ILE A 93 10.97 -16.71 -2.97
N ASP A 94 10.33 -17.87 -2.78
CA ASP A 94 9.10 -18.31 -3.45
C ASP A 94 9.24 -18.37 -5.00
N GLY A 95 10.48 -18.49 -5.51
CA GLY A 95 10.78 -18.60 -6.95
C GLY A 95 10.87 -17.27 -7.70
N VAL A 96 10.71 -16.14 -7.01
CA VAL A 96 10.69 -14.79 -7.60
C VAL A 96 12.06 -14.12 -7.47
N ASN A 97 12.55 -13.51 -8.55
CA ASN A 97 13.83 -12.81 -8.52
C ASN A 97 13.76 -11.53 -7.69
N ILE A 98 12.82 -10.62 -7.99
CA ILE A 98 12.70 -9.32 -7.31
C ILE A 98 11.24 -9.04 -6.93
N TYR A 99 10.99 -8.65 -5.68
CA TYR A 99 9.70 -8.08 -5.27
C TYR A 99 9.77 -6.56 -5.22
N ARG A 100 8.80 -5.89 -5.86
CA ARG A 100 8.73 -4.43 -5.89
C ARG A 100 7.31 -3.89 -5.68
N ILE A 101 7.26 -2.61 -5.36
CA ILE A 101 6.13 -1.72 -5.66
C ILE A 101 4.90 -2.11 -4.82
N PRO A 102 5.03 -1.89 -3.49
CA PRO A 102 4.10 -2.35 -2.46
C PRO A 102 2.79 -1.57 -2.47
N SER A 103 1.71 -2.29 -2.18
CA SER A 103 0.40 -1.71 -1.87
C SER A 103 -0.24 -2.43 -0.69
N LEU A 104 -0.88 -1.68 0.21
CA LEU A 104 -1.41 -2.16 1.48
C LEU A 104 -2.83 -1.62 1.71
N ILE A 105 -3.82 -2.51 1.77
CA ILE A 105 -5.20 -2.16 2.18
C ILE A 105 -5.68 -3.04 3.32
N VAL A 106 -6.70 -2.55 4.02
CA VAL A 106 -7.47 -3.33 5.00
C VAL A 106 -8.90 -3.45 4.48
N SER A 107 -9.43 -4.67 4.43
CA SER A 107 -10.80 -4.92 3.97
C SER A 107 -11.84 -4.48 5.00
N SER A 108 -13.12 -4.47 4.60
CA SER A 108 -14.25 -4.28 5.52
C SER A 108 -14.36 -5.34 6.63
N LYS A 109 -13.61 -6.45 6.54
CA LYS A 109 -13.51 -7.51 7.57
C LYS A 109 -12.27 -7.37 8.46
N GLY A 110 -11.46 -6.34 8.28
CA GLY A 110 -10.20 -6.15 9.01
C GLY A 110 -9.02 -7.00 8.50
N THR A 111 -9.19 -7.73 7.40
CA THR A 111 -8.10 -8.49 6.76
C THR A 111 -7.11 -7.51 6.13
N ILE A 112 -5.83 -7.65 6.45
CA ILE A 112 -4.77 -6.85 5.82
C ILE A 112 -4.35 -7.56 4.53
N LEU A 113 -4.32 -6.84 3.42
CA LEU A 113 -3.88 -7.35 2.12
C LEU A 113 -2.64 -6.57 1.66
N ALA A 114 -1.52 -7.28 1.54
CA ALA A 114 -0.25 -6.75 1.08
C ALA A 114 0.02 -7.26 -0.35
N PHE A 115 -0.05 -6.36 -1.33
CA PHE A 115 0.22 -6.64 -2.73
C PHE A 115 1.61 -6.15 -3.13
N CYS A 116 2.20 -6.80 -4.12
CA CYS A 116 3.41 -6.34 -4.79
C CYS A 116 3.54 -6.96 -6.18
N GLU A 117 4.47 -6.42 -6.95
CA GLU A 117 4.98 -7.01 -8.18
C GLU A 117 5.98 -8.12 -7.84
N ALA A 118 5.78 -9.30 -8.40
CA ALA A 118 6.74 -10.40 -8.43
C ALA A 118 7.40 -10.42 -9.81
N ARG A 119 8.64 -9.92 -9.90
CA ARG A 119 9.36 -9.70 -11.15
C ARG A 119 10.41 -10.78 -11.41
N ASP A 120 10.54 -11.17 -12.68
CA ASP A 120 11.70 -11.91 -13.18
C ASP A 120 12.96 -11.03 -13.24
N GLY A 121 12.81 -9.70 -13.32
CA GLY A 121 13.90 -8.75 -13.47
C GLY A 121 13.52 -7.30 -13.16
N ASP A 122 13.88 -6.38 -14.06
CA ASP A 122 13.73 -4.94 -13.89
C ASP A 122 12.41 -4.42 -14.52
N ASP A 123 12.24 -3.09 -14.59
CA ASP A 123 11.04 -2.44 -15.13
C ASP A 123 10.67 -2.92 -16.55
N GLY A 124 9.58 -3.69 -16.64
CA GLY A 124 9.02 -4.18 -17.91
C GLY A 124 9.45 -5.60 -18.31
N ASP A 125 10.30 -6.25 -17.52
CA ASP A 125 10.48 -7.72 -17.58
C ASP A 125 9.20 -8.43 -17.06
N PRO A 126 9.02 -9.74 -17.33
CA PRO A 126 7.81 -10.46 -16.90
C PRO A 126 7.55 -10.28 -15.42
N THR A 127 6.29 -9.95 -15.09
CA THR A 127 5.89 -9.56 -13.74
C THR A 127 4.49 -10.06 -13.45
N ASP A 128 4.37 -10.88 -12.41
CA ASP A 128 3.10 -11.31 -11.82
C ASP A 128 2.65 -10.31 -10.75
N LEU A 129 1.33 -10.12 -10.62
CA LEU A 129 0.76 -9.44 -9.46
C LEU A 129 0.44 -10.46 -8.37
N VAL A 130 1.03 -10.28 -7.18
CA VAL A 130 0.90 -11.22 -6.05
C VAL A 130 0.38 -10.54 -4.78
N LEU A 131 -0.03 -11.36 -3.82
CA LEU A 131 -0.70 -10.98 -2.59
C LEU A 131 -0.26 -11.88 -1.42
N LYS A 132 -0.08 -11.30 -0.22
CA LYS A 132 -0.14 -12.00 1.06
C LYS A 132 -1.24 -11.39 1.93
N ARG A 133 -1.95 -12.22 2.68
CA ARG A 133 -3.09 -11.80 3.53
C ARG A 133 -2.80 -12.05 5.00
N SER A 134 -3.14 -11.11 5.88
CA SER A 134 -3.11 -11.28 7.34
C SER A 134 -4.52 -11.18 7.88
N ARG A 135 -5.08 -12.33 8.31
CA ARG A 135 -6.40 -12.41 8.95
C ARG A 135 -6.23 -12.44 10.46
N TYR A 136 -6.97 -11.58 11.16
CA TYR A 136 -7.07 -11.60 12.61
C TYR A 136 -8.45 -11.08 13.03
N ASP A 137 -9.11 -11.79 13.94
CA ASP A 137 -10.49 -11.54 14.37
C ASP A 137 -10.60 -10.81 15.73
N GLY A 138 -9.47 -10.42 16.33
CA GLY A 138 -9.40 -9.83 17.66
C GLY A 138 -9.63 -10.82 18.82
N ALA A 139 -10.16 -12.01 18.56
CA ALA A 139 -10.63 -12.94 19.58
C ALA A 139 -9.50 -13.74 20.26
N HIS A 140 -8.25 -13.57 19.84
CA HIS A 140 -7.11 -14.38 20.29
C HIS A 140 -5.97 -13.54 20.89
N ASN A 141 -6.32 -12.43 21.56
CA ASN A 141 -5.37 -11.55 22.26
C ASN A 141 -4.67 -12.23 23.47
N VAL A 142 -5.05 -13.46 23.82
CA VAL A 142 -4.36 -14.27 24.85
C VAL A 142 -3.23 -15.06 24.18
N PRO A 143 -1.95 -14.84 24.55
CA PRO A 143 -0.83 -15.61 24.01
C PRO A 143 -1.03 -17.11 24.24
N ARG A 144 -1.06 -17.89 23.16
CA ARG A 144 -1.22 -19.35 23.27
C ARG A 144 0.16 -19.98 23.46
N LYS A 145 0.33 -20.77 24.52
CA LYS A 145 1.59 -21.50 24.72
C LYS A 145 1.65 -22.73 23.81
N LEU A 146 2.72 -22.83 23.02
CA LEU A 146 3.09 -24.02 22.25
C LEU A 146 4.42 -24.53 22.79
N ASN A 147 4.43 -25.72 23.41
CA ASN A 147 5.61 -26.32 24.04
C ASN A 147 6.34 -25.38 25.03
N GLY A 148 5.59 -24.54 25.75
CA GLY A 148 6.12 -23.53 26.68
C GLY A 148 6.40 -22.15 26.07
N TYR A 149 6.53 -22.05 24.75
CA TYR A 149 6.76 -20.78 24.04
C TYR A 149 5.46 -20.02 23.81
N GLU A 150 5.45 -18.71 24.03
CA GLU A 150 4.28 -17.86 23.78
C GLU A 150 4.13 -17.53 22.29
N ARG A 151 3.04 -17.99 21.67
CA ARG A 151 2.63 -17.54 20.34
C ARG A 151 1.77 -16.29 20.46
N ILE A 152 2.26 -15.21 19.88
CA ILE A 152 1.53 -13.96 19.72
C ILE A 152 0.69 -14.04 18.44
N PHE A 153 -0.59 -13.72 18.55
CA PHE A 153 -1.47 -13.46 17.42
C PHE A 153 -1.85 -11.97 17.41
N GLY A 154 -2.21 -11.45 16.24
CA GLY A 154 -2.49 -10.03 16.08
C GLY A 154 -2.41 -9.59 14.63
N TYR A 155 -2.99 -8.42 14.37
CA TYR A 155 -2.94 -7.74 13.08
C TYR A 155 -1.50 -7.63 12.56
N GLY A 156 -1.28 -8.17 11.36
CA GLY A 156 0.00 -8.10 10.65
C GLY A 156 1.13 -8.93 11.26
N ILE A 157 0.82 -9.88 12.16
CA ILE A 157 1.81 -10.81 12.73
C ILE A 157 1.89 -12.10 11.91
N ASN A 158 0.74 -12.75 11.66
CA ASN A 158 0.67 -13.99 10.91
C ASN A 158 0.19 -13.69 9.49
N TRP A 159 0.86 -14.24 8.48
CA TRP A 159 0.52 -14.06 7.07
C TRP A 159 0.28 -15.41 6.40
N GLU A 160 -0.69 -15.45 5.50
CA GLU A 160 -0.94 -16.58 4.62
C GLU A 160 0.18 -16.71 3.57
N PRO A 161 0.39 -17.91 3.00
CA PRO A 161 1.30 -18.09 1.86
C PRO A 161 1.00 -17.12 0.71
N MET A 162 2.01 -16.86 -0.13
CA MET A 162 1.83 -15.99 -1.29
C MET A 162 0.77 -16.55 -2.24
N GLN A 163 -0.10 -15.67 -2.72
CA GLN A 163 -1.12 -15.95 -3.71
C GLN A 163 -0.85 -15.14 -4.98
N LEU A 164 -1.03 -15.79 -6.13
CA LEU A 164 -1.11 -15.12 -7.43
C LEU A 164 -2.49 -14.44 -7.60
N VAL A 165 -2.48 -13.15 -7.95
CA VAL A 165 -3.69 -12.35 -8.22
C VAL A 165 -3.96 -12.27 -9.73
N LEU A 166 -2.92 -11.95 -10.50
CA LEU A 166 -2.97 -11.91 -11.97
C LEU A 166 -1.60 -12.30 -12.53
N PRO A 167 -1.50 -13.41 -13.30
CA PRO A 167 -0.27 -13.72 -14.03
C PRO A 167 0.03 -12.69 -15.10
N GLY A 168 1.31 -12.40 -15.29
CA GLY A 168 1.83 -11.63 -16.41
C GLY A 168 1.89 -12.41 -17.72
N GLU A 169 1.91 -13.75 -17.68
CA GLU A 169 1.96 -14.62 -18.88
C GLU A 169 3.12 -14.27 -19.83
N GLY A 170 4.30 -13.95 -19.26
CA GLY A 170 5.47 -13.46 -20.01
C GLY A 170 5.44 -11.97 -20.34
N LYS A 171 4.46 -11.21 -19.82
CA LYS A 171 4.37 -9.74 -19.84
C LYS A 171 4.41 -9.19 -18.42
N ALA A 172 4.46 -7.87 -18.29
CA ALA A 172 4.54 -7.21 -16.99
C ALA A 172 3.16 -6.69 -16.52
N ILE A 173 2.66 -7.22 -15.40
CA ILE A 173 1.60 -6.59 -14.61
C ILE A 173 2.26 -5.71 -13.55
N THR A 174 2.01 -4.41 -13.59
CA THR A 174 2.68 -3.42 -12.74
C THR A 174 1.72 -2.46 -12.06
N ASN A 175 2.24 -1.70 -11.10
CA ASN A 175 1.58 -0.63 -10.36
C ASN A 175 0.23 -1.05 -9.73
N PRO A 176 0.22 -1.97 -8.75
CA PRO A 176 -0.99 -2.24 -7.98
C PRO A 176 -1.48 -0.98 -7.25
N CYS A 177 -2.75 -0.64 -7.49
CA CYS A 177 -3.45 0.44 -6.81
C CYS A 177 -4.91 0.01 -6.54
N PRO A 178 -5.15 -0.74 -5.45
CA PRO A 178 -6.48 -1.15 -5.05
C PRO A 178 -7.20 -0.06 -4.24
N VAL A 179 -8.53 -0.15 -4.24
CA VAL A 179 -9.45 0.60 -3.40
C VAL A 179 -10.51 -0.36 -2.84
N VAL A 180 -10.97 -0.11 -1.62
CA VAL A 180 -12.10 -0.83 -1.03
C VAL A 180 -13.36 0.01 -1.22
N ASP A 181 -14.37 -0.54 -1.85
CA ASP A 181 -15.73 -0.03 -1.80
C ASP A 181 -16.34 -0.40 -0.44
N ARG A 182 -16.48 0.57 0.45
CA ARG A 182 -16.93 0.36 1.83
C ARG A 182 -18.42 0.04 1.93
N ASP A 183 -19.20 0.31 0.87
CA ASP A 183 -20.64 0.07 0.86
C ASP A 183 -21.02 -1.42 0.72
N ASP A 184 -20.14 -2.27 0.17
CA ASP A 184 -20.33 -3.75 0.13
C ASP A 184 -19.07 -4.57 0.47
N GLY A 185 -17.91 -3.93 0.67
CA GLY A 185 -16.64 -4.59 0.93
C GLY A 185 -15.91 -5.09 -0.31
N THR A 186 -16.38 -4.79 -1.52
CA THR A 186 -15.68 -5.17 -2.76
C THR A 186 -14.31 -4.50 -2.82
N ILE A 187 -13.27 -5.31 -3.01
CA ILE A 187 -11.93 -4.82 -3.28
C ILE A 187 -11.79 -4.68 -4.79
N VAL A 188 -11.48 -3.48 -5.27
CA VAL A 188 -11.24 -3.18 -6.68
C VAL A 188 -9.75 -2.91 -6.87
N MET A 189 -9.06 -3.79 -7.58
CA MET A 189 -7.64 -3.63 -7.94
C MET A 189 -7.55 -2.94 -9.30
N CYS A 190 -6.94 -1.75 -9.37
CA CYS A 190 -6.47 -1.16 -10.62
C CYS A 190 -4.98 -1.47 -10.80
N CYS A 191 -4.58 -1.94 -11.97
CA CYS A 191 -3.18 -2.19 -12.31
C CYS A 191 -2.89 -1.90 -13.79
N ARG A 192 -1.63 -2.02 -14.17
CA ARG A 192 -1.14 -1.79 -15.53
C ARG A 192 -0.64 -3.09 -16.15
N HIS A 193 -1.02 -3.39 -17.38
CA HIS A 193 -0.43 -4.47 -18.18
C HIS A 193 0.39 -3.86 -19.30
N LEU A 194 1.70 -4.09 -19.34
CA LEU A 194 2.59 -3.61 -20.39
C LEU A 194 2.67 -4.59 -21.55
N PHE A 195 2.66 -4.11 -22.80
CA PHE A 195 2.78 -5.01 -23.96
C PHE A 195 4.23 -5.45 -24.24
N GLY A 196 5.21 -4.75 -23.66
CA GLY A 196 6.60 -5.19 -23.60
C GLY A 196 6.77 -6.41 -22.69
N SER A 197 7.76 -7.22 -23.01
CA SER A 197 8.18 -8.45 -22.33
C SER A 197 9.62 -8.37 -21.80
N SER A 198 10.24 -7.20 -21.92
CA SER A 198 11.58 -6.93 -21.38
C SER A 198 11.79 -5.44 -21.14
N LEU A 199 12.76 -5.10 -20.28
CA LEU A 199 13.28 -3.74 -20.11
C LEU A 199 13.60 -3.06 -21.45
N ALA A 200 14.23 -3.76 -22.38
CA ALA A 200 14.60 -3.22 -23.70
C ALA A 200 13.40 -2.90 -24.61
N GLU A 201 12.26 -3.56 -24.42
CA GLU A 201 11.00 -3.21 -25.09
C GLU A 201 10.26 -2.10 -24.36
N HIS A 202 10.23 -2.16 -23.02
CA HIS A 202 9.64 -1.12 -22.18
C HIS A 202 10.28 0.25 -22.43
N LEU A 203 11.61 0.34 -22.45
CA LEU A 203 12.33 1.60 -22.68
C LEU A 203 12.04 2.24 -24.05
N LYS A 204 11.61 1.47 -25.05
CA LYS A 204 11.19 2.01 -26.37
C LYS A 204 9.80 2.61 -26.35
N ALA A 205 8.91 2.08 -25.51
CA ALA A 205 7.50 2.48 -25.46
C ALA A 205 6.90 2.28 -24.05
N PRO A 206 7.36 3.03 -23.03
CA PRO A 206 7.02 2.73 -21.63
C PRO A 206 5.55 2.98 -21.28
N TRP A 207 4.86 3.72 -22.14
CA TRP A 207 3.42 4.03 -22.12
C TRP A 207 2.56 3.03 -22.90
N ASN A 208 3.14 1.98 -23.50
CA ASN A 208 2.39 1.04 -24.34
C ASN A 208 1.86 -0.14 -23.50
N GLY A 209 0.54 -0.19 -23.31
CA GLY A 209 -0.12 -1.19 -22.47
C GLY A 209 -1.58 -0.87 -22.21
N ARG A 210 -2.19 -1.64 -21.30
CA ARG A 210 -3.58 -1.52 -20.88
C ARG A 210 -3.69 -1.15 -19.40
N THR A 211 -4.68 -0.34 -19.06
CA THR A 211 -5.14 -0.15 -17.68
C THR A 211 -6.21 -1.21 -17.39
N LEU A 212 -5.94 -2.08 -16.41
CA LEU A 212 -6.82 -3.20 -16.06
C LEU A 212 -7.46 -3.00 -14.69
N VAL A 213 -8.70 -3.48 -14.55
CA VAL A 213 -9.41 -3.55 -13.27
C VAL A 213 -9.85 -4.98 -12.97
N LEU A 214 -9.60 -5.44 -11.75
CA LEU A 214 -10.04 -6.73 -11.21
C LEU A 214 -10.83 -6.48 -9.92
N LYS A 215 -11.74 -7.38 -9.56
CA LYS A 215 -12.52 -7.29 -8.32
C LYS A 215 -12.43 -8.56 -7.50
N SER A 216 -12.32 -8.42 -6.18
CA SER A 216 -12.59 -9.48 -5.21
C SER A 216 -13.81 -9.10 -4.38
N THR A 217 -14.74 -10.04 -4.23
CA THR A 217 -15.96 -9.90 -3.39
C THR A 217 -15.93 -10.83 -2.17
N ASP A 218 -14.82 -11.53 -1.98
CA ASP A 218 -14.64 -12.60 -1.00
C ASP A 218 -13.42 -12.35 -0.09
N ASP A 219 -13.14 -11.08 0.22
CA ASP A 219 -12.06 -10.66 1.14
C ASP A 219 -10.63 -10.91 0.59
N GLY A 220 -10.47 -10.87 -0.73
CA GLY A 220 -9.21 -11.04 -1.45
C GLY A 220 -8.83 -12.50 -1.71
N VAL A 221 -9.74 -13.46 -1.51
CA VAL A 221 -9.49 -14.89 -1.73
C VAL A 221 -9.51 -15.24 -3.22
N THR A 222 -10.43 -14.68 -3.99
CA THR A 222 -10.48 -14.84 -5.46
C THR A 222 -10.65 -13.50 -6.16
N TRP A 223 -10.26 -13.47 -7.43
CA TRP A 223 -10.26 -12.26 -8.26
C TRP A 223 -11.00 -12.53 -9.57
N SER A 224 -11.80 -11.56 -10.00
CA SER A 224 -12.48 -11.59 -11.29
C SER A 224 -11.47 -11.64 -12.44
N ARG A 225 -11.92 -12.05 -13.63
CA ARG A 225 -11.17 -11.76 -14.86
C ARG A 225 -10.91 -10.25 -14.98
N PRO A 226 -9.76 -9.83 -15.54
CA PRO A 226 -9.45 -8.42 -15.73
C PRO A 226 -10.35 -7.78 -16.79
N LEU A 227 -10.90 -6.62 -16.45
CA LEU A 227 -11.58 -5.71 -17.35
C LEU A 227 -10.57 -4.69 -17.89
N ASP A 228 -10.47 -4.56 -19.21
CA ASP A 228 -9.68 -3.51 -19.85
C ASP A 228 -10.48 -2.20 -19.86
N ILE A 229 -10.02 -1.21 -19.09
CA ILE A 229 -10.66 0.11 -19.00
C ILE A 229 -9.95 1.18 -19.85
N THR A 230 -8.85 0.83 -20.54
CA THR A 230 -8.05 1.71 -21.40
C THR A 230 -8.91 2.56 -22.37
N PRO A 231 -9.98 2.03 -23.01
CA PRO A 231 -10.83 2.85 -23.89
C PRO A 231 -11.53 4.03 -23.19
N SER A 232 -11.70 3.99 -21.86
CA SER A 232 -12.38 5.03 -21.08
C SER A 232 -11.43 5.97 -20.33
N VAL A 233 -10.17 5.57 -20.12
CA VAL A 233 -9.19 6.34 -19.32
C VAL A 233 -7.89 6.66 -20.07
N GLY A 234 -7.73 6.22 -21.31
CA GLY A 234 -6.52 6.42 -22.10
C GLY A 234 -5.33 5.62 -21.56
N ALA A 235 -4.12 6.16 -21.74
CA ALA A 235 -2.87 5.48 -21.39
C ALA A 235 -2.51 5.55 -19.89
N PHE A 236 -3.50 5.55 -19.00
CA PHE A 236 -3.36 5.78 -17.56
C PHE A 236 -2.46 4.74 -16.86
N ILE A 237 -1.59 5.22 -15.98
CA ILE A 237 -0.76 4.43 -15.07
C ILE A 237 -1.22 4.73 -13.64
N PRO A 238 -1.81 3.76 -12.91
CA PRO A 238 -2.30 3.98 -11.55
C PRO A 238 -1.15 4.06 -10.52
N GLY A 239 -1.38 4.73 -9.39
CA GLY A 239 -0.51 4.70 -8.19
C GLY A 239 0.97 4.99 -8.46
N PRO A 240 1.93 4.25 -7.84
CA PRO A 240 1.87 3.31 -6.72
C PRO A 240 0.94 3.54 -5.55
N GLY A 241 0.37 2.51 -4.94
CA GLY A 241 -0.11 2.60 -3.55
C GLY A 241 -1.58 2.23 -3.44
N VAL A 242 -2.44 3.14 -2.99
CA VAL A 242 -3.89 2.91 -2.87
C VAL A 242 -4.72 4.00 -3.52
N GLY A 243 -5.94 3.63 -3.93
CA GLY A 243 -7.02 4.58 -4.17
C GLY A 243 -7.90 4.75 -2.93
N ILE A 244 -8.86 5.67 -3.01
CA ILE A 244 -9.79 5.97 -1.92
C ILE A 244 -11.24 5.95 -2.42
N GLN A 245 -12.18 5.67 -1.53
CA GLN A 245 -13.57 6.03 -1.71
C GLN A 245 -13.83 7.35 -0.97
N LEU A 246 -14.49 8.30 -1.63
CA LEU A 246 -14.90 9.58 -1.07
C LEU A 246 -16.15 9.43 -0.18
N GLN A 247 -16.46 10.44 0.63
CA GLN A 247 -17.73 10.52 1.38
C GLN A 247 -18.96 10.47 0.46
N SER A 248 -18.81 10.92 -0.80
CA SER A 248 -19.85 10.83 -1.84
C SER A 248 -20.06 9.42 -2.42
N GLY A 249 -19.30 8.41 -1.99
CA GLY A 249 -19.33 7.04 -2.52
C GLY A 249 -18.48 6.83 -3.78
N ARG A 250 -18.03 7.91 -4.45
CA ARG A 250 -17.12 7.87 -5.61
C ARG A 250 -15.83 7.14 -5.27
N LEU A 251 -15.44 6.17 -6.10
CA LEU A 251 -14.10 5.56 -6.07
C LEU A 251 -13.12 6.44 -6.86
N VAL A 252 -11.92 6.65 -6.34
CA VAL A 252 -10.86 7.46 -6.94
C VAL A 252 -9.54 6.69 -6.91
N ILE A 253 -8.91 6.49 -8.07
CA ILE A 253 -7.57 5.93 -8.21
C ILE A 253 -6.63 7.05 -8.68
N PRO A 254 -5.58 7.41 -7.92
CA PRO A 254 -4.56 8.35 -8.35
C PRO A 254 -3.64 7.71 -9.39
N GLY A 255 -2.93 8.53 -10.17
CA GLY A 255 -1.97 8.05 -11.15
C GLY A 255 -1.44 9.17 -12.04
N TYR A 256 -1.02 8.80 -13.24
CA TYR A 256 -0.50 9.72 -14.26
C TYR A 256 -0.59 9.12 -15.66
N ASP A 257 -0.42 9.95 -16.67
CA ASP A 257 -0.14 9.53 -18.03
C ASP A 257 0.77 10.56 -18.74
N ASN A 258 0.93 10.43 -20.06
CA ASN A 258 1.55 11.50 -20.85
C ASN A 258 0.51 12.54 -21.27
N ASP A 259 0.82 13.80 -21.03
CA ASP A 259 0.04 14.94 -21.49
C ASP A 259 0.64 15.54 -22.76
N THR A 260 -0.12 15.44 -23.86
CA THR A 260 0.26 15.98 -25.17
C THR A 260 0.33 17.51 -25.19
N ARG A 261 -0.30 18.22 -24.24
CA ARG A 261 -0.25 19.68 -24.14
C ARG A 261 1.14 20.20 -23.73
N ILE A 262 1.85 19.43 -22.90
CA ILE A 262 3.17 19.77 -22.35
C ILE A 262 4.29 18.85 -22.85
N GLY A 263 3.95 17.73 -23.50
CA GLY A 263 4.91 16.73 -23.99
C GLY A 263 5.62 15.97 -22.86
N ARG A 264 5.00 15.92 -21.67
CA ARG A 264 5.57 15.38 -20.41
C ARG A 264 4.53 14.54 -19.66
N ARG A 265 4.98 13.86 -18.60
CA ARG A 265 4.09 13.16 -17.68
C ARG A 265 3.30 14.17 -16.84
N ALA A 266 2.02 13.90 -16.61
CA ALA A 266 1.18 14.70 -15.71
C ALA A 266 0.30 13.77 -14.87
N SER A 267 0.26 14.01 -13.57
CA SER A 267 -0.62 13.29 -12.66
C SER A 267 -2.09 13.68 -12.88
N HIS A 268 -2.96 12.72 -12.63
CA HIS A 268 -4.40 12.93 -12.52
C HIS A 268 -5.02 11.79 -11.71
N VAL A 269 -6.35 11.78 -11.60
CA VAL A 269 -7.10 10.63 -11.10
C VAL A 269 -7.92 9.99 -12.21
N ILE A 270 -8.27 8.72 -12.05
CA ILE A 270 -9.48 8.15 -12.64
C ILE A 270 -10.50 7.93 -11.53
N TYR A 271 -11.78 8.01 -11.86
CA TYR A 271 -12.85 7.85 -10.88
C TYR A 271 -14.03 7.04 -11.42
N SER A 272 -14.81 6.50 -10.50
CA SER A 272 -16.04 5.74 -10.78
C SER A 272 -17.14 6.14 -9.80
N ASP A 273 -18.29 6.54 -10.35
CA ASP A 273 -19.51 6.90 -9.61
C ASP A 273 -20.51 5.72 -9.54
N ASP A 274 -20.15 4.55 -10.06
CA ASP A 274 -21.02 3.37 -10.20
C ASP A 274 -20.37 2.10 -9.62
N ARG A 275 -19.53 2.26 -8.60
CA ARG A 275 -18.90 1.17 -7.82
C ARG A 275 -17.93 0.35 -8.67
N GLY A 276 -17.13 1.06 -9.47
CA GLY A 276 -16.11 0.53 -10.34
C GLY A 276 -16.65 -0.26 -11.53
N ARG A 277 -17.86 0.04 -12.04
CA ARG A 277 -18.40 -0.62 -13.25
C ARG A 277 -17.95 0.14 -14.50
N THR A 278 -18.00 1.46 -14.47
CA THR A 278 -17.42 2.36 -15.48
C THR A 278 -16.43 3.33 -14.84
N TRP A 279 -15.49 3.82 -15.64
CA TRP A 279 -14.39 4.67 -15.19
C TRP A 279 -14.25 5.88 -16.10
N ARG A 280 -13.83 7.02 -15.53
CA ARG A 280 -13.57 8.27 -16.25
C ARG A 280 -12.26 8.87 -15.79
N ALA A 281 -11.53 9.52 -16.70
CA ALA A 281 -10.36 10.33 -16.33
C ALA A 281 -10.79 11.72 -15.83
N GLY A 282 -10.12 12.20 -14.78
CA GLY A 282 -10.16 13.60 -14.35
C GLY A 282 -9.23 14.49 -15.18
N ALA A 283 -9.20 15.79 -14.87
CA ALA A 283 -8.23 16.69 -15.49
C ALA A 283 -6.80 16.35 -15.06
N LYS A 284 -5.84 16.64 -15.95
CA LYS A 284 -4.40 16.56 -15.67
C LYS A 284 -3.89 17.86 -15.09
N VAL A 285 -3.01 17.76 -14.09
CA VAL A 285 -2.25 18.90 -13.57
C VAL A 285 -1.39 19.53 -14.68
N ARG A 286 -0.91 20.76 -14.47
CA ARG A 286 -0.17 21.55 -15.48
C ARG A 286 1.34 21.31 -15.45
N LYS A 287 1.89 20.87 -14.31
CA LYS A 287 3.33 20.61 -14.12
C LYS A 287 3.73 19.18 -14.51
N GLU A 288 5.00 19.00 -14.90
CA GLU A 288 5.60 17.67 -15.04
C GLU A 288 5.64 16.97 -13.68
N THR A 289 4.85 15.90 -13.57
CA THR A 289 4.59 15.13 -12.33
C THR A 289 4.41 13.65 -12.68
N ASN A 290 4.36 12.78 -11.68
CA ASN A 290 4.41 11.33 -11.89
C ASN A 290 3.50 10.59 -10.88
N GLU A 291 3.94 9.45 -10.34
CA GLU A 291 3.24 8.65 -9.32
C GLU A 291 2.69 9.51 -8.18
N SER A 292 1.45 9.23 -7.79
CA SER A 292 0.69 10.09 -6.86
C SER A 292 -0.17 9.31 -5.88
N GLN A 293 -0.51 9.98 -4.79
CA GLN A 293 -1.46 9.51 -3.78
C GLN A 293 -2.51 10.58 -3.53
N VAL A 294 -3.70 10.16 -3.10
CA VAL A 294 -4.86 11.03 -2.98
C VAL A 294 -5.51 10.86 -1.61
N VAL A 295 -5.99 11.96 -1.04
CA VAL A 295 -6.74 11.96 0.22
C VAL A 295 -7.89 12.95 0.13
N GLU A 296 -9.01 12.63 0.78
CA GLU A 296 -10.12 13.56 0.99
C GLU A 296 -9.86 14.37 2.28
N LEU A 297 -9.97 15.68 2.16
CA LEU A 297 -9.89 16.63 3.27
C LEU A 297 -11.22 16.74 3.99
N VAL A 298 -11.20 17.23 5.23
CA VAL A 298 -12.40 17.28 6.09
C VAL A 298 -13.51 18.20 5.53
N ASP A 299 -13.17 19.15 4.67
CA ASP A 299 -14.10 20.02 3.93
C ASP A 299 -14.62 19.38 2.62
N GLY A 300 -14.21 18.15 2.29
CA GLY A 300 -14.51 17.47 1.03
C GLY A 300 -13.57 17.84 -0.13
N THR A 301 -12.57 18.70 0.09
CA THR A 301 -11.54 18.97 -0.92
C THR A 301 -10.69 17.73 -1.17
N LEU A 302 -10.45 17.37 -2.43
CA LEU A 302 -9.57 16.28 -2.81
C LEU A 302 -8.14 16.82 -2.96
N MET A 303 -7.21 16.30 -2.15
CA MET A 303 -5.78 16.59 -2.25
C MET A 303 -5.05 15.47 -3.00
N LEU A 304 -4.33 15.82 -4.06
CA LEU A 304 -3.42 14.92 -4.78
C LEU A 304 -1.97 15.30 -4.48
N ASN A 305 -1.20 14.37 -3.90
CA ASN A 305 0.23 14.53 -3.59
C ASN A 305 1.07 13.70 -4.56
N MET A 306 1.99 14.35 -5.28
CA MET A 306 2.59 13.85 -6.51
C MET A 306 4.12 13.85 -6.43
N ARG A 307 4.73 12.81 -7.01
CA ARG A 307 6.17 12.74 -7.27
C ARG A 307 6.54 13.84 -8.26
N GLY A 308 7.43 14.74 -7.84
CA GLY A 308 7.84 15.93 -8.57
C GLY A 308 9.36 16.04 -8.78
N GLY A 309 9.90 17.25 -8.61
CA GLY A 309 11.28 17.60 -8.93
C GLY A 309 12.29 17.36 -7.79
N ARG A 310 12.20 18.17 -6.73
CA ARG A 310 13.01 18.07 -5.48
C ARG A 310 12.16 17.88 -4.24
N TYR A 311 10.87 18.17 -4.35
CA TYR A 311 9.88 18.10 -3.29
C TYR A 311 8.60 17.49 -3.87
N ARG A 312 7.64 17.16 -2.99
CA ARG A 312 6.30 16.75 -3.41
C ARG A 312 5.58 17.92 -4.08
N ASN A 313 4.84 17.64 -5.14
CA ASN A 313 3.90 18.61 -5.71
C ASN A 313 2.48 18.28 -5.19
N VAL A 314 1.66 19.30 -4.95
CA VAL A 314 0.30 19.16 -4.42
C VAL A 314 -0.68 19.83 -5.37
N ALA A 315 -1.84 19.22 -5.59
CA ALA A 315 -2.95 19.80 -6.31
C ALA A 315 -4.26 19.60 -5.55
N LEU A 316 -5.15 20.60 -5.59
CA LEU A 316 -6.42 20.62 -4.84
C LEU A 316 -7.64 20.72 -5.78
N SER A 317 -8.70 19.99 -5.45
CA SER A 317 -9.93 19.87 -6.26
C SER A 317 -11.18 19.91 -5.38
N ARG A 318 -12.23 20.60 -5.83
CA ARG A 318 -13.56 20.68 -5.15
C ARG A 318 -14.66 19.87 -5.84
N ASP A 319 -14.32 19.14 -6.91
CA ASP A 319 -15.26 18.42 -7.76
C ASP A 319 -14.94 16.92 -7.87
N GLY A 320 -14.20 16.40 -6.87
CA GLY A 320 -13.80 15.00 -6.79
C GLY A 320 -12.81 14.59 -7.89
N GLY A 321 -11.87 15.49 -8.21
CA GLY A 321 -10.77 15.26 -9.15
C GLY A 321 -11.11 15.52 -10.63
N GLN A 322 -12.22 16.21 -10.93
CA GLN A 322 -12.57 16.58 -12.31
C GLN A 322 -11.78 17.81 -12.77
N SER A 323 -11.46 18.74 -11.88
CA SER A 323 -10.58 19.89 -12.12
C SER A 323 -9.71 20.23 -10.91
N TRP A 324 -8.56 20.87 -11.15
CA TRP A 324 -7.62 21.33 -10.13
C TRP A 324 -7.62 22.86 -10.07
N TYR A 325 -8.00 23.43 -8.93
CA TYR A 325 -8.08 24.88 -8.74
C TYR A 325 -6.75 25.49 -8.27
N GLU A 326 -5.89 24.68 -7.66
CA GLU A 326 -4.60 25.09 -7.10
C GLU A 326 -3.55 23.98 -7.28
N GLU A 327 -2.31 24.37 -7.59
CA GLU A 327 -1.16 23.49 -7.83
C GLU A 327 0.13 24.13 -7.31
N PHE A 328 0.82 23.51 -6.35
CA PHE A 328 2.07 24.05 -5.77
C PHE A 328 3.13 22.96 -5.49
N GLU A 329 4.35 23.38 -5.18
CA GLU A 329 5.41 22.50 -4.67
C GLU A 329 5.49 22.69 -3.15
N ASP A 330 5.41 21.60 -2.39
CA ASP A 330 5.44 21.62 -0.92
C ASP A 330 6.89 21.45 -0.44
N GLU A 331 7.56 22.58 -0.22
CA GLU A 331 8.95 22.63 0.22
C GLU A 331 9.18 22.00 1.62
N THR A 332 8.11 21.72 2.39
CA THR A 332 8.21 20.99 3.67
C THR A 332 8.39 19.48 3.49
N LEU A 333 8.11 18.97 2.28
CA LEU A 333 8.21 17.56 1.90
C LEU A 333 9.31 17.32 0.84
N PRO A 334 10.61 17.32 1.22
CA PRO A 334 11.71 16.95 0.33
C PRO A 334 11.56 15.50 -0.17
N ASP A 335 11.88 15.26 -1.45
CA ASP A 335 11.66 13.98 -2.12
C ASP A 335 12.72 13.71 -3.23
N PRO A 336 13.33 12.50 -3.30
CA PRO A 336 14.41 12.18 -4.22
C PRO A 336 13.89 11.69 -5.58
N ARG A 337 12.69 12.15 -5.98
CA ARG A 337 11.89 11.58 -7.08
C ARG A 337 11.58 10.11 -6.80
N CYS A 338 10.84 9.85 -5.73
CA CYS A 338 10.31 8.54 -5.35
C CYS A 338 8.78 8.56 -5.29
N GLN A 339 8.15 7.38 -5.27
CA GLN A 339 6.80 7.26 -4.75
C GLN A 339 6.82 7.51 -3.23
N ALA A 340 5.70 8.02 -2.72
CA ALA A 340 5.43 8.26 -1.31
C ALA A 340 4.00 7.81 -1.00
N SER A 341 3.69 7.55 0.27
CA SER A 341 2.33 7.26 0.74
C SER A 341 1.71 8.46 1.45
N LEU A 342 0.41 8.71 1.23
CA LEU A 342 -0.40 9.71 1.95
C LEU A 342 -1.72 9.06 2.36
N LEU A 343 -2.15 9.27 3.61
CA LEU A 343 -3.29 8.58 4.20
C LEU A 343 -4.04 9.46 5.22
N ARG A 344 -5.38 9.38 5.23
CA ARG A 344 -6.22 9.85 6.34
C ARG A 344 -6.14 8.86 7.50
N TYR A 345 -5.68 9.30 8.67
CA TYR A 345 -5.61 8.46 9.87
C TYR A 345 -6.85 8.57 10.76
N SER A 346 -7.34 9.79 10.98
CA SER A 346 -8.61 10.05 11.69
C SER A 346 -9.18 11.42 11.33
N THR A 347 -10.46 11.59 11.64
CA THR A 347 -11.16 12.89 11.65
C THR A 347 -11.78 13.16 13.02
N ALA A 348 -12.08 14.44 13.29
CA ALA A 348 -12.85 14.84 14.46
C ALA A 348 -14.30 14.30 14.45
N ALA A 349 -14.88 14.06 13.26
CA ALA A 349 -16.21 13.46 13.13
C ALA A 349 -16.26 12.00 13.62
N GLU A 350 -15.13 11.29 13.56
CA GLU A 350 -14.96 9.91 14.05
C GLU A 350 -14.50 9.86 15.52
N GLY A 351 -14.48 11.01 16.22
CA GLY A 351 -14.02 11.12 17.61
C GLY A 351 -12.50 11.21 17.79
N GLY A 352 -11.74 11.39 16.71
CA GLY A 352 -10.30 11.65 16.75
C GLY A 352 -9.93 13.13 16.71
N GLU A 353 -8.71 13.42 16.27
CA GLU A 353 -8.37 14.71 15.67
C GLU A 353 -8.33 14.55 14.15
N ASN A 354 -8.33 15.66 13.42
CA ASN A 354 -8.03 15.63 11.99
C ASN A 354 -6.55 15.31 11.79
N ARG A 355 -6.23 14.11 11.30
CA ARG A 355 -4.84 13.65 11.15
C ARG A 355 -4.56 13.04 9.78
N LEU A 356 -3.51 13.54 9.14
CA LEU A 356 -2.90 12.94 7.95
C LEU A 356 -1.57 12.28 8.33
N LEU A 357 -1.29 11.14 7.69
CA LEU A 357 0.00 10.47 7.73
C LEU A 357 0.64 10.49 6.34
N PHE A 358 1.94 10.75 6.30
CA PHE A 358 2.72 10.74 5.07
C PHE A 358 4.02 9.95 5.26
N ALA A 359 4.35 9.07 4.33
CA ALA A 359 5.59 8.27 4.37
C ALA A 359 6.40 8.49 3.08
N ASN A 360 7.63 8.97 3.22
CA ASN A 360 8.54 9.11 2.08
C ASN A 360 10.01 9.02 2.48
N ILE A 361 10.86 9.05 1.46
CA ILE A 361 12.29 9.32 1.61
C ILE A 361 12.48 10.84 1.72
N PRO A 362 12.92 11.39 2.88
CA PRO A 362 12.87 12.82 3.18
C PRO A 362 14.11 13.58 2.65
N ASN A 363 14.57 13.28 1.44
CA ASN A 363 15.84 13.79 0.90
C ASN A 363 15.63 14.49 -0.45
N SER A 364 16.23 15.65 -0.66
CA SER A 364 16.06 16.48 -1.87
C SER A 364 17.41 16.80 -2.52
N GLY A 365 17.60 16.38 -3.77
CA GLY A 365 18.81 16.69 -4.54
C GLY A 365 18.80 16.11 -5.96
N PRO A 366 19.78 16.44 -6.81
CA PRO A 366 19.84 15.94 -8.18
C PRO A 366 20.32 14.47 -8.28
N PHE A 367 21.12 14.02 -7.31
CA PHE A 367 21.75 12.69 -7.26
C PHE A 367 21.77 12.18 -5.81
N VAL A 368 20.59 12.08 -5.19
CA VAL A 368 20.44 11.61 -3.81
C VAL A 368 19.94 10.18 -3.76
N ASP A 369 20.61 9.34 -2.98
CA ASP A 369 20.20 7.97 -2.73
C ASP A 369 18.87 7.91 -1.99
N ARG A 370 18.11 6.84 -2.25
CA ARG A 370 16.84 6.59 -1.58
C ARG A 370 17.11 5.86 -0.25
N ASN A 371 17.24 6.64 0.83
CA ASN A 371 17.54 6.16 2.18
C ASN A 371 16.58 6.79 3.21
N ASP A 372 16.54 6.25 4.44
CA ASP A 372 15.95 6.93 5.60
C ASP A 372 14.43 7.13 5.56
N LEU A 373 13.68 6.09 5.15
CA LEU A 373 12.21 6.12 5.12
C LEU A 373 11.63 6.64 6.44
N THR A 374 10.86 7.73 6.33
CA THR A 374 10.36 8.50 7.46
C THR A 374 8.86 8.68 7.34
N VAL A 375 8.16 8.50 8.47
CA VAL A 375 6.73 8.79 8.59
C VAL A 375 6.57 10.16 9.25
N ARG A 376 5.62 10.94 8.74
CA ARG A 376 5.23 12.27 9.21
C ARG A 376 3.75 12.29 9.57
N LEU A 377 3.37 13.18 10.48
CA LEU A 377 1.98 13.44 10.86
C LEU A 377 1.68 14.94 10.76
N SER A 378 0.54 15.26 10.15
CA SER A 378 -0.06 16.60 10.09
C SER A 378 -1.38 16.60 10.86
N ASN A 379 -1.63 17.70 11.59
CA ASN A 379 -2.88 17.97 12.31
C ASN A 379 -3.76 19.05 11.65
N ASP A 380 -3.34 19.54 10.48
CA ASP A 380 -3.84 20.77 9.85
C ASP A 380 -4.13 20.58 8.34
N GLU A 381 -4.64 19.41 7.98
CA GLU A 381 -4.99 19.02 6.60
C GLU A 381 -3.81 19.09 5.61
N GLY A 382 -2.59 18.86 6.09
CA GLY A 382 -1.37 18.79 5.29
C GLY A 382 -0.64 20.12 5.11
N GLN A 383 -1.04 21.17 5.82
CA GLN A 383 -0.37 22.48 5.76
C GLN A 383 0.98 22.48 6.49
N SER A 384 1.17 21.65 7.52
CA SER A 384 2.45 21.47 8.18
C SER A 384 2.63 20.04 8.72
N TRP A 385 3.89 19.63 8.86
CA TRP A 385 4.29 18.27 9.26
C TRP A 385 5.22 18.30 10.50
N PRO A 386 4.75 18.78 11.66
CA PRO A 386 5.59 19.04 12.84
C PRO A 386 6.11 17.77 13.51
N ILE A 387 5.47 16.62 13.28
CA ILE A 387 5.84 15.33 13.86
C ILE A 387 6.41 14.44 12.76
N SER A 388 7.60 13.87 13.00
CA SER A 388 8.22 12.90 12.11
C SER A 388 9.09 11.90 12.86
N ARG A 389 9.00 10.61 12.53
CA ARG A 389 9.86 9.55 13.07
C ARG A 389 10.38 8.66 11.94
N ARG A 390 11.71 8.45 11.91
CA ARG A 390 12.38 7.57 10.93
C ARG A 390 12.02 6.11 11.25
N VAL A 391 11.50 5.39 10.26
CA VAL A 391 11.11 3.97 10.35
C VAL A 391 12.28 3.05 10.00
N HIS A 392 13.09 3.45 9.02
CA HIS A 392 14.22 2.68 8.53
C HIS A 392 15.45 3.57 8.36
N ASP A 393 16.63 3.01 8.65
CA ASP A 393 17.95 3.65 8.49
C ASP A 393 18.65 2.96 7.32
N GLY A 394 19.08 3.72 6.31
CA GLY A 394 19.64 3.15 5.07
C GLY A 394 18.61 2.84 3.97
N PRO A 395 18.94 1.94 3.01
CA PRO A 395 18.24 1.78 1.74
C PRO A 395 16.74 1.48 1.87
N ALA A 396 15.92 2.38 1.31
CA ALA A 396 14.48 2.21 1.21
C ALA A 396 13.91 2.90 -0.03
N ALA A 397 12.77 2.45 -0.55
CA ALA A 397 12.14 3.08 -1.71
C ALA A 397 10.63 3.24 -1.52
N TYR A 398 9.81 2.52 -2.28
CA TYR A 398 8.37 2.78 -2.33
C TYR A 398 7.70 2.31 -1.05
N SER A 399 6.60 2.97 -0.66
CA SER A 399 5.91 2.70 0.60
C SER A 399 4.39 2.87 0.50
N CYS A 400 3.66 2.18 1.37
CA CYS A 400 2.21 2.23 1.44
C CYS A 400 1.73 2.10 2.90
N LEU A 401 1.06 3.14 3.39
CA LEU A 401 0.43 3.22 4.71
C LEU A 401 -1.02 2.69 4.66
N ASN A 402 -1.48 2.07 5.74
CA ASN A 402 -2.92 1.90 5.99
C ASN A 402 -3.24 1.90 7.50
N VAL A 403 -4.50 2.16 7.87
CA VAL A 403 -4.97 2.04 9.27
C VAL A 403 -5.50 0.63 9.48
N LEU A 404 -5.02 -0.05 10.50
CA LEU A 404 -5.45 -1.40 10.86
C LEU A 404 -6.73 -1.35 11.70
N ALA A 405 -7.47 -2.45 11.76
CA ALA A 405 -8.78 -2.50 12.42
C ALA A 405 -8.75 -2.27 13.95
N ASP A 406 -7.56 -2.21 14.56
CA ASP A 406 -7.35 -1.83 15.96
C ASP A 406 -6.83 -0.38 16.15
N GLY A 407 -6.88 0.44 15.10
CA GLY A 407 -6.41 1.82 15.11
C GLY A 407 -4.88 1.98 15.05
N THR A 408 -4.11 0.89 15.01
CA THR A 408 -2.67 0.95 14.75
C THR A 408 -2.39 1.16 13.26
N ILE A 409 -1.16 1.55 12.92
CA ILE A 409 -0.75 1.95 11.57
C ILE A 409 0.09 0.81 10.98
N GLY A 410 -0.31 0.33 9.80
CA GLY A 410 0.47 -0.57 8.97
C GLY A 410 1.26 0.21 7.91
N LEU A 411 2.49 -0.23 7.64
CA LEU A 411 3.36 0.33 6.61
C LEU A 411 4.07 -0.80 5.86
N LEU A 412 3.81 -0.92 4.56
CA LEU A 412 4.49 -1.85 3.65
C LEU A 412 5.51 -1.08 2.82
N TYR A 413 6.78 -1.48 2.79
CA TYR A 413 7.82 -0.70 2.10
C TYR A 413 9.01 -1.53 1.56
N GLU A 414 9.64 -1.03 0.51
CA GLU A 414 10.84 -1.59 -0.13
C GLU A 414 12.12 -1.23 0.64
N THR A 415 13.02 -2.18 0.87
CA THR A 415 14.26 -1.99 1.65
C THR A 415 15.32 -3.08 1.42
N GLY A 416 16.52 -2.88 1.94
CA GLY A 416 17.60 -3.87 1.99
C GLY A 416 18.78 -3.41 2.84
N ALA A 417 19.83 -4.23 2.91
CA ALA A 417 21.09 -3.87 3.56
C ALA A 417 22.01 -3.06 2.62
N VAL A 418 21.93 -3.31 1.32
CA VAL A 418 22.73 -2.69 0.25
C VAL A 418 21.84 -2.03 -0.79
N HIS A 419 20.71 -2.65 -1.15
CA HIS A 419 19.81 -2.14 -2.19
C HIS A 419 18.33 -2.22 -1.76
N PRO A 420 17.48 -1.21 -2.05
CA PRO A 420 16.09 -1.22 -1.59
C PRO A 420 15.20 -2.32 -2.21
N TYR A 421 15.70 -3.10 -3.18
CA TYR A 421 14.92 -4.16 -3.85
C TYR A 421 15.28 -5.57 -3.34
N GLU A 422 15.97 -5.69 -2.21
CA GLU A 422 16.23 -6.99 -1.58
C GLU A 422 14.97 -7.59 -0.94
N ARG A 423 14.06 -6.75 -0.43
CA ARG A 423 12.82 -7.21 0.22
C ARG A 423 11.77 -6.11 0.34
N ILE A 424 10.55 -6.53 0.58
CA ILE A 424 9.45 -5.69 1.07
C ILE A 424 9.16 -6.08 2.52
N LYS A 425 9.22 -5.11 3.43
CA LYS A 425 8.90 -5.28 4.85
C LYS A 425 7.51 -4.76 5.18
N PHE A 426 6.86 -5.41 6.13
CA PHE A 426 5.68 -4.90 6.81
C PHE A 426 6.08 -4.41 8.22
N VAL A 427 5.65 -3.20 8.57
CA VAL A 427 5.82 -2.59 9.89
C VAL A 427 4.44 -2.26 10.47
N ARG A 428 4.28 -2.45 11.78
CA ARG A 428 3.11 -2.03 12.54
C ARG A 428 3.54 -1.18 13.74
N PHE A 429 2.95 0.00 13.88
CA PHE A 429 3.23 0.94 14.97
C PHE A 429 1.97 1.71 15.40
N ASN A 430 2.02 2.38 16.56
CA ASN A 430 0.91 3.23 17.04
C ASN A 430 1.27 4.72 17.05
N LEU A 431 0.29 5.57 17.35
CA LEU A 431 0.50 7.01 17.48
C LEU A 431 1.46 7.34 18.63
N GLU A 432 1.44 6.57 19.71
CA GLU A 432 2.34 6.76 20.85
C GLU A 432 3.81 6.60 20.42
N TRP A 433 4.12 5.61 19.58
CA TRP A 433 5.43 5.52 18.93
C TRP A 433 5.69 6.70 17.97
N LEU A 434 4.74 7.10 17.13
CA LEU A 434 5.00 8.18 16.17
C LEU A 434 5.20 9.56 16.83
N THR A 435 4.58 9.78 18.00
CA THR A 435 4.52 11.08 18.68
C THR A 435 5.43 11.20 19.91
N SER A 436 5.98 10.09 20.43
CA SER A 436 6.94 10.15 21.53
C SER A 436 8.30 10.70 21.09
N ALA A 437 9.03 11.31 22.03
CA ALA A 437 10.40 11.70 21.80
C ALA A 437 11.28 10.46 21.57
N PRO A 438 12.12 10.41 20.51
CA PRO A 438 12.98 9.27 20.25
C PRO A 438 13.85 8.93 21.47
N SER A 439 13.66 7.74 22.02
CA SER A 439 14.42 7.23 23.17
C SER A 439 15.90 7.02 22.80
N GLY A 440 16.70 8.08 22.90
CA GLY A 440 18.16 8.03 22.70
C GLY A 440 18.80 9.21 21.95
N SER A 441 18.04 10.17 21.40
CA SER A 441 18.65 11.34 20.73
C SER A 441 18.99 12.45 21.73
N SER A 442 20.25 12.58 22.12
CA SER A 442 20.76 13.81 22.71
C SER A 442 20.64 14.96 21.71
N SER A 443 20.22 16.12 22.19
CA SER A 443 19.78 17.24 21.35
C SER A 443 20.90 17.82 20.48
N HIS A 444 20.82 17.61 19.17
CA HIS A 444 21.47 18.44 18.14
C HIS A 444 20.46 18.79 17.04
N GLN A 445 19.39 19.50 17.41
CA GLN A 445 18.57 20.21 16.42
C GLN A 445 19.42 21.32 15.79
N ARG A 446 19.80 21.14 14.51
CA ARG A 446 20.23 22.26 13.68
C ARG A 446 18.99 22.96 13.17
N ASN A 447 18.64 24.08 13.78
CA ASN A 447 17.59 24.95 13.26
C ASN A 447 18.01 25.49 11.89
N PHE A 448 17.28 25.09 10.84
CA PHE A 448 17.34 25.77 9.55
C PHE A 448 16.42 26.99 9.59
N GLU A 449 16.94 28.13 10.06
CA GLU A 449 16.27 29.41 9.84
C GLU A 449 16.34 29.80 8.36
N VAL A 450 15.22 29.69 7.66
CA VAL A 450 15.06 30.30 6.34
C VAL A 450 14.92 31.81 6.52
N ARG A 451 16.02 32.53 6.36
CA ARG A 451 15.99 34.00 6.26
C ARG A 451 15.23 34.40 5.00
N ARG A 452 14.01 34.93 5.17
CA ARG A 452 13.34 35.72 4.14
C ARG A 452 14.09 37.04 3.97
N THR A 453 14.73 37.22 2.82
CA THR A 453 15.14 38.55 2.36
C THR A 453 13.92 39.23 1.72
N VAL A 454 13.74 40.52 2.02
CA VAL A 454 12.70 41.39 1.44
C VAL A 454 13.04 41.76 0.00
#